data_AF-A0ABD2IEG4-F1
#
_entry.id   AF-A0ABD2IEG4-F1
#
_cell.length_a   1.000
_cell.length_b   1.000
_cell.length_c   1.000
_cell.angle_alpha   90.00
_cell.angle_beta   90.00
_cell.angle_gamma   90.00
#
_symmetry.space_group_name_H-M   'P 1'
#
loop_
_entity.id
_entity.type
_entity.pdbx_description
1 polymer ?
#
loop_
_entity_poly.entity_id
_entity_poly.type
_entity_poly.pdbx_seq_one_letter_code
_entity_poly.pdbx_strand_id
1 'polypeptide(L)'
;MLKTGVFCGIQHSMGFTRAENVLVLLKLADFFQVDWLIKRCDLHLISCLEIPLIDRFLLIGHYRLPNLKNFFLHLSVDNLRIFLKENSDKLASLIDSQIAGKLFFELCIRLVTA
;
A
#
# COMPACT_ATOMS: atom_id res chain seq x y z
N MET A 1 -17.79 10.84 17.70
CA MET A 1 -16.77 11.83 18.12
C MET A 1 -15.60 11.22 18.90
N LEU A 2 -15.78 10.21 19.76
CA LEU A 2 -14.68 9.64 20.55
C LEU A 2 -13.58 8.94 19.73
N LYS A 3 -13.92 8.22 18.65
CA LYS A 3 -12.94 7.54 17.78
C LYS A 3 -11.91 8.52 17.20
N THR A 4 -12.36 9.65 16.66
CA THR A 4 -11.52 10.60 15.93
C THR A 4 -10.46 11.27 16.82
N GLY A 5 -10.82 11.62 18.06
CA GLY A 5 -9.90 12.26 19.02
C GLY A 5 -8.77 11.33 19.47
N VAL A 6 -9.09 10.06 19.76
CA VAL A 6 -8.11 9.05 20.18
C VAL A 6 -7.09 8.78 19.08
N PHE A 7 -7.53 8.57 17.83
CA PHE A 7 -6.61 8.34 16.72
C PHE A 7 -5.76 9.55 16.35
N CYS A 8 -6.29 10.77 16.53
CA CYS A 8 -5.49 11.99 16.36
C CYS A 8 -4.38 12.07 17.43
N GLY A 9 -4.70 11.75 18.69
CA GLY A 9 -3.70 11.69 19.77
C GLY A 9 -2.63 10.63 19.54
N ILE A 10 -3.03 9.42 19.14
CA ILE A 10 -2.10 8.32 18.81
C ILE A 10 -1.21 8.68 17.61
N GLN A 11 -1.80 9.27 16.56
CA GLN A 11 -1.00 9.72 15.42
C GLN A 11 -0.02 10.83 15.82
N HIS A 12 -0.42 11.76 16.70
CA HIS A 12 0.47 12.82 17.16
C HIS A 12 1.61 12.27 18.02
N SER A 13 1.37 11.22 18.82
CA SER A 13 2.41 10.59 19.65
C SER A 13 3.33 9.66 18.87
N MET A 14 2.80 8.86 17.93
CA MET A 14 3.59 7.93 17.13
C MET A 14 4.23 8.58 15.90
N GLY A 15 3.57 9.58 15.32
CA GLY A 15 3.96 10.15 14.02
C GLY A 15 3.91 9.14 12.87
N PHE A 16 4.24 9.62 11.67
CA PHE A 16 4.51 8.78 10.50
C PHE A 16 6.02 8.67 10.22
N THR A 17 6.86 8.86 11.23
CA THR A 17 8.31 8.95 11.02
C THR A 17 8.99 7.61 10.86
N ARG A 18 8.32 6.51 11.24
CA ARG A 18 8.85 5.14 11.19
C ARG A 18 7.86 4.21 10.51
N ALA A 19 8.35 3.28 9.69
CA ALA A 19 7.56 2.27 9.01
C ALA A 19 6.64 1.47 9.95
N GLU A 20 7.17 1.06 11.09
CA GLU A 20 6.44 0.29 12.11
C GLU A 20 5.17 1.03 12.56
N ASN A 21 5.26 2.35 12.75
CA ASN A 21 4.14 3.18 13.18
C ASN A 21 3.07 3.29 12.09
N VAL A 22 3.47 3.40 10.82
CA VAL A 22 2.54 3.46 9.68
C VAL A 22 1.71 2.16 9.60
N LEU A 23 2.35 1.00 9.76
CA LEU A 23 1.68 -0.30 9.70
C LEU A 23 0.75 -0.52 10.89
N VAL A 24 1.16 -0.13 12.11
CA VAL A 24 0.31 -0.21 13.30
C VAL A 24 -0.90 0.71 13.16
N LEU A 25 -0.69 1.96 12.75
CA LEU A 25 -1.78 2.92 12.51
C LEU A 25 -2.73 2.43 11.43
N LEU A 26 -2.21 1.85 10.33
CA LEU A 26 -3.06 1.31 9.27
C LEU A 26 -3.93 0.14 9.76
N LYS A 27 -3.34 -0.82 10.50
CA LYS A 27 -4.07 -1.95 11.09
C LYS A 27 -5.17 -1.48 12.04
N LEU A 28 -4.85 -0.53 12.91
CA LEU A 28 -5.83 0.04 13.84
C LEU A 28 -6.93 0.81 13.09
N ALA A 29 -6.55 1.59 12.08
CA ALA A 29 -7.50 2.35 11.29
C ALA A 29 -8.48 1.44 10.54
N ASP A 30 -7.99 0.34 9.96
CA ASP A 30 -8.82 -0.68 9.32
C ASP A 30 -9.77 -1.35 10.32
N PHE A 31 -9.23 -1.84 11.44
CA PHE A 31 -10.01 -2.52 12.48
C PHE A 31 -11.14 -1.63 13.03
N PHE A 32 -10.85 -0.35 13.29
CA PHE A 32 -11.83 0.58 13.85
C PHE A 32 -12.64 1.35 12.79
N GLN A 33 -12.35 1.12 11.51
CA GLN A 33 -12.94 1.77 10.33
C GLN A 33 -12.80 3.30 10.37
N VAL A 34 -11.55 3.76 10.37
CA VAL A 34 -11.16 5.17 10.49
C VAL A 34 -10.59 5.65 9.16
N ASP A 35 -11.48 5.92 8.21
CA ASP A 35 -11.14 6.21 6.81
C ASP A 35 -10.10 7.32 6.61
N TRP A 36 -10.18 8.40 7.41
CA TRP A 36 -9.25 9.51 7.29
C TRP A 36 -7.81 9.10 7.65
N LEU A 37 -7.65 8.17 8.60
CA LEU A 37 -6.34 7.67 9.00
C LEU A 37 -5.81 6.65 7.98
N ILE A 38 -6.67 5.79 7.43
CA ILE A 38 -6.33 4.92 6.29
C ILE A 38 -5.80 5.76 5.12
N LYS A 39 -6.52 6.82 4.73
CA LYS A 39 -6.08 7.73 3.66
C LYS A 39 -4.73 8.38 3.94
N ARG A 40 -4.44 8.68 5.21
CA ARG A 40 -3.16 9.30 5.60
C ARG A 40 -2.01 8.29 5.57
N CYS A 41 -2.24 7.05 6.03
CA CYS A 41 -1.30 5.95 5.88
C CYS A 41 -1.03 5.65 4.40
N ASP A 42 -2.08 5.59 3.57
CA ASP A 42 -2.02 5.36 2.12
C ASP A 42 -1.04 6.32 1.43
N LEU A 43 -1.22 7.63 1.66
CA LEU A 43 -0.32 8.65 1.12
C LEU A 43 1.12 8.50 1.62
N HIS A 44 1.31 8.20 2.91
CA HIS A 44 2.64 8.10 3.49
C HIS A 44 3.41 6.86 2.98
N LEU A 45 2.70 5.76 2.72
CA LEU A 45 3.30 4.52 2.19
C LEU A 45 3.97 4.74 0.83
N ILE A 46 3.55 5.72 0.03
CA ILE A 46 4.18 6.05 -1.26
C ILE A 46 5.66 6.43 -1.06
N SER A 47 5.96 7.24 -0.05
CA SER A 47 7.32 7.73 0.25
C SER A 47 8.07 6.89 1.30
N CYS A 48 7.46 5.86 1.87
CA CYS A 48 8.06 5.07 2.95
C CYS A 48 9.09 4.07 2.39
N LEU A 49 10.36 4.48 2.38
CA LEU A 49 11.48 3.65 1.87
C LEU A 49 11.88 2.51 2.82
N GLU A 50 11.58 2.65 4.11
CA GLU A 50 11.84 1.62 5.13
C GLU A 50 11.01 0.34 4.89
N ILE A 51 9.88 0.44 4.20
CA ILE A 51 9.07 -0.73 3.81
C ILE A 51 9.40 -1.09 2.37
N PRO A 52 9.87 -2.33 2.10
CA PRO A 52 10.14 -2.79 0.75
C PRO A 52 8.95 -2.57 -0.18
N LEU A 53 9.23 -2.20 -1.44
CA LEU A 53 8.18 -1.81 -2.38
C LEU A 53 7.15 -2.94 -2.60
N ILE A 54 7.59 -4.19 -2.63
CA ILE A 54 6.70 -5.36 -2.73
C ILE A 54 5.78 -5.49 -1.51
N ASP A 55 6.29 -5.26 -0.30
CA ASP A 55 5.46 -5.38 0.89
C ASP A 55 4.41 -4.27 0.93
N ARG A 56 4.76 -3.06 0.44
CA ARG A 56 3.79 -1.98 0.20
C ARG A 56 2.72 -2.35 -0.84
N PHE A 57 3.10 -3.02 -1.92
CA PHE A 57 2.16 -3.50 -2.94
C PHE A 57 1.13 -4.47 -2.35
N LEU A 58 1.58 -5.41 -1.50
CA LEU A 58 0.71 -6.39 -0.85
C LEU A 58 -0.36 -5.74 0.04
N LEU A 59 -0.05 -4.61 0.69
CA LEU A 59 -1.00 -3.87 1.52
C LEU A 59 -2.21 -3.34 0.74
N ILE A 60 -2.07 -3.08 -0.57
CA ILE A 60 -3.15 -2.54 -1.42
C ILE A 60 -4.34 -3.50 -1.44
N GLY A 61 -4.06 -4.80 -1.56
CA GLY A 61 -5.07 -5.84 -1.57
C GLY A 61 -5.85 -5.94 -0.25
N HIS A 62 -5.16 -5.74 0.87
CA HIS A 62 -5.74 -5.89 2.20
C HIS A 62 -6.50 -4.64 2.66
N TYR A 63 -5.91 -3.46 2.48
CA TYR A 63 -6.41 -2.23 3.11
C TYR A 63 -7.07 -1.25 2.13
N ARG A 64 -7.23 -1.63 0.87
CA ARG A 64 -7.86 -0.81 -0.19
C ARG A 64 -7.26 0.60 -0.26
N LEU A 65 -5.98 0.67 -0.64
CA LEU A 65 -5.16 1.88 -0.64
C LEU A 65 -5.10 2.53 -2.03
N PRO A 66 -6.04 3.44 -2.40
CA PRO A 66 -6.14 3.95 -3.77
C PRO A 66 -4.97 4.82 -4.21
N ASN A 67 -4.35 5.61 -3.32
CA ASN A 67 -3.23 6.45 -3.70
C ASN A 67 -1.99 5.60 -3.99
N LEU A 68 -1.72 4.62 -3.14
CA LEU A 68 -0.65 3.65 -3.34
C LEU A 68 -0.90 2.80 -4.59
N LYS A 69 -2.15 2.35 -4.83
CA LYS A 69 -2.52 1.70 -6.11
C LYS A 69 -2.15 2.59 -7.29
N ASN A 70 -2.56 3.86 -7.27
CA ASN A 70 -2.28 4.79 -8.36
C ASN A 70 -0.78 5.01 -8.56
N PHE A 71 0.02 5.03 -7.49
CA PHE A 71 1.47 5.11 -7.60
C PHE A 71 2.04 3.94 -8.42
N PHE A 72 1.64 2.70 -8.16
CA PHE A 72 2.09 1.54 -8.95
C PHE A 72 1.63 1.61 -10.41
N LEU A 73 0.40 2.10 -10.65
CA LEU A 73 -0.13 2.32 -12.00
C LEU A 73 0.58 3.44 -12.78
N HIS A 74 1.42 4.25 -12.12
CA HIS A 74 2.19 5.33 -12.77
C HIS A 74 3.69 5.09 -12.71
N LEU A 75 4.16 3.93 -12.24
CA LEU A 75 5.55 3.54 -12.42
C LEU A 75 5.90 3.56 -13.92
N SER A 76 7.11 4.05 -14.22
CA SER A 76 7.69 3.95 -15.56
C SER A 76 7.80 2.49 -15.98
N VAL A 77 7.79 2.23 -17.29
CA VAL A 77 7.90 0.87 -17.84
C VAL A 77 9.17 0.17 -17.33
N ASP A 78 10.30 0.88 -17.29
CA ASP A 78 11.56 0.32 -16.80
C ASP A 78 11.50 -0.06 -15.31
N ASN A 79 10.98 0.83 -14.47
CA ASN A 79 10.82 0.55 -13.03
C ASN A 79 9.83 -0.57 -12.79
N LEU A 80 8.77 -0.65 -13.61
CA LEU A 80 7.79 -1.72 -13.52
C LEU A 80 8.37 -3.07 -13.94
N ARG A 81 9.20 -3.12 -14.99
CA ARG A 81 9.92 -4.34 -15.40
C ARG A 81 10.84 -4.84 -14.29
N ILE A 82 11.61 -3.93 -13.67
CA ILE A 82 12.49 -4.26 -12.55
C ILE A 82 11.65 -4.80 -11.38
N PHE A 83 10.59 -4.09 -10.99
CA PHE A 83 9.72 -4.50 -9.90
C PHE A 83 9.13 -5.91 -10.09
N LEU A 84 8.57 -6.21 -11.27
CA LEU A 84 8.00 -7.54 -11.51
C LEU A 84 9.08 -8.63 -11.54
N LYS A 85 10.25 -8.34 -12.13
CA LYS A 85 11.35 -9.30 -12.22
C LYS A 85 11.91 -9.66 -10.83
N GLU A 86 12.13 -8.66 -9.98
CA GLU A 86 12.71 -8.86 -8.65
C GLU A 86 11.75 -9.53 -7.66
N ASN A 87 10.44 -9.48 -7.94
CA ASN A 87 9.42 -9.93 -7.01
C ASN A 87 8.52 -11.04 -7.59
N SER A 88 8.96 -11.72 -8.64
CA SER A 88 8.18 -12.75 -9.35
C SER A 88 7.57 -13.79 -8.43
N ASP A 89 8.34 -14.27 -7.45
CA ASP A 89 7.92 -15.36 -6.56
C ASP A 89 6.81 -14.91 -5.60
N LYS A 90 6.97 -13.72 -5.00
CA LYS A 90 5.95 -13.11 -4.14
C LYS A 90 4.69 -12.77 -4.95
N LEU A 91 4.84 -12.23 -6.15
CA LEU A 91 3.71 -11.86 -7.01
C LEU A 91 2.94 -13.08 -7.53
N ALA A 92 3.61 -14.21 -7.79
CA ALA A 92 2.97 -15.44 -8.21
C ALA A 92 1.93 -15.93 -7.18
N SER A 93 2.20 -15.72 -5.88
CA SER A 93 1.24 -16.05 -4.81
C SER A 93 -0.01 -15.16 -4.78
N LEU A 94 -0.04 -14.06 -5.53
CA LEU A 94 -1.17 -13.12 -5.55
C LEU A 94 -2.21 -13.45 -6.60
N ILE A 95 -1.97 -14.44 -7.46
CA ILE A 95 -2.88 -14.82 -8.54
C ILE A 95 -4.28 -15.14 -7.98
N ASP A 96 -4.34 -15.74 -6.79
CA ASP A 96 -5.60 -16.11 -6.13
C ASP A 96 -6.27 -14.94 -5.37
N SER A 97 -5.59 -13.80 -5.21
CA SER A 97 -6.14 -12.62 -4.54
C SER A 97 -7.02 -11.81 -5.48
N GLN A 98 -8.30 -11.62 -5.15
CA GLN A 98 -9.22 -10.83 -6.01
C GLN A 98 -8.73 -9.40 -6.27
N ILE A 99 -8.19 -8.72 -5.26
CA ILE A 99 -7.79 -7.31 -5.39
C ILE A 99 -6.33 -7.21 -5.86
N ALA A 100 -5.41 -7.90 -5.18
CA ALA A 100 -3.99 -7.82 -5.51
C ALA A 100 -3.68 -8.50 -6.85
N GLY A 101 -4.33 -9.65 -7.13
CA GLY A 101 -4.22 -10.34 -8.43
C GLY A 101 -4.76 -9.49 -9.57
N LYS A 102 -5.92 -8.83 -9.41
CA LYS A 102 -6.44 -7.90 -10.43
C LYS A 102 -5.47 -6.76 -10.72
N LEU A 103 -4.88 -6.15 -9.69
CA LEU A 103 -3.89 -5.10 -9.87
C LEU A 103 -2.61 -5.64 -10.54
N PHE A 104 -2.15 -6.83 -10.14
CA PHE A 104 -1.02 -7.49 -10.79
C PHE A 104 -1.26 -7.70 -12.29
N PHE A 105 -2.44 -8.21 -12.68
CA PHE A 105 -2.83 -8.32 -14.09
C PHE A 105 -2.84 -6.97 -14.81
N GLU A 106 -3.38 -5.93 -14.17
CA GLU A 106 -3.40 -4.56 -14.72
C GLU A 106 -1.98 -4.04 -15.00
N LEU A 107 -1.03 -4.32 -14.11
CA LEU A 107 0.38 -3.98 -14.31
C LEU A 107 1.04 -4.80 -15.43
N CYS A 108 0.75 -6.11 -15.52
CA CYS A 108 1.26 -6.96 -16.59
C CYS A 108 0.77 -6.50 -17.96
N ILE A 109 -0.51 -6.13 -18.10
CA ILE A 109 -1.06 -5.60 -19.35
C ILE A 109 -0.31 -4.33 -19.75
N ARG A 110 -0.11 -3.39 -18.82
CA ARG A 110 0.63 -2.14 -19.09
C ARG A 110 2.03 -2.38 -19.63
N LEU A 111 2.73 -3.42 -19.17
CA LEU A 111 4.06 -3.76 -19.69
C LEU A 111 4.04 -4.30 -21.12
N VAL A 112 2.98 -5.00 -21.52
CA VAL A 112 2.86 -5.59 -22.85
C VAL A 112 2.38 -4.55 -23.88
N THR A 113 1.63 -3.54 -23.42
CA THR A 113 1.09 -2.48 -24.29
C THR A 113 1.97 -1.24 -24.43
N ALA A 114 3.10 -1.17 -23.71
CA ALA A 114 4.02 -0.03 -23.71
C ALA A 114 5.26 -0.31 -24.58
#